data_AF-A0A1M7LYC0-F1
#
_entry.id   AF-A0A1M7LYC0-F1
#
_cell.length_a   1.000
_cell.length_b   1.000
_cell.length_c   1.000
_cell.angle_alpha   90.00
_cell.angle_beta   90.00
_cell.angle_gamma   90.00
#
_symmetry.space_group_name_H-M   'P 1'
#
loop_
_entity.id
_entity.type
_entity.pdbx_description
1 polymer ?
#
loop_
_entity_poly.entity_id
_entity_poly.type
_entity_poly.pdbx_seq_one_letter_code
_entity_poly.pdbx_strand_id
1 'polypeptide(L)'
;MKHSKHCNLCDNEIATFEKGIICGISKKKPEFEKYCSDIKLNKKFNERLENVNFKLLELKRKKKWNYLSFFLLIGFSFLLIFKSGTIAELNKNETYFLVHKAGIIAVGITILMNTIRNLTKYKEKLKSVKLEKNEINSVSKIYGIN
;
A
#
# COMPACT_ATOMS: atom_id res chain seq x y z
N MET A 1 7.31 5.31 -22.64
CA MET A 1 7.98 4.33 -21.73
C MET A 1 7.11 3.08 -21.47
N LYS A 2 6.76 2.27 -22.49
CA LYS A 2 6.06 0.97 -22.30
C LYS A 2 7.04 -0.22 -22.28
N HIS A 3 8.19 -0.10 -22.94
CA HIS A 3 9.16 -1.19 -23.15
C HIS A 3 9.88 -1.65 -21.87
N SER A 4 10.18 -0.74 -20.93
CA SER A 4 10.90 -1.11 -19.70
C SER A 4 10.10 -2.04 -18.79
N LYS A 5 8.76 -2.01 -18.85
CA LYS A 5 7.92 -2.85 -17.98
C LYS A 5 8.01 -4.33 -18.34
N HIS A 6 8.12 -4.64 -19.63
CA HIS A 6 8.28 -6.02 -20.10
C HIS A 6 9.67 -6.53 -19.72
N CYS A 7 10.69 -5.68 -19.89
CA CYS A 7 12.06 -6.02 -19.49
C CYS A 7 12.20 -6.22 -17.98
N ASN A 8 11.52 -5.42 -17.16
CA ASN A 8 11.53 -5.55 -15.69
C ASN A 8 11.03 -6.91 -15.16
N LEU A 9 10.30 -7.65 -16.00
CA LEU A 9 9.78 -8.98 -15.69
C LEU A 9 10.58 -10.10 -16.36
N CYS A 10 11.53 -9.75 -17.23
CA CYS A 10 12.33 -10.67 -18.03
C CYS A 10 13.57 -11.13 -17.26
N ASP A 11 13.90 -12.41 -17.36
CA ASP A 11 15.12 -13.00 -16.80
C ASP A 11 16.39 -12.50 -17.51
N ASN A 12 16.26 -12.01 -18.75
CA ASN A 12 17.36 -11.46 -19.52
C ASN A 12 17.65 -9.98 -19.20
N GLU A 13 16.98 -9.39 -18.21
CA GLU A 13 17.22 -8.00 -17.81
C GLU A 13 18.54 -7.85 -17.06
N ILE A 14 19.34 -6.86 -17.48
CA ILE A 14 20.50 -6.40 -16.73
C ILE A 14 20.27 -4.92 -16.40
N ALA A 15 20.25 -4.60 -15.11
CA ALA A 15 20.17 -3.23 -14.63
C ALA A 15 21.56 -2.72 -14.27
N THR A 16 21.96 -1.58 -14.83
CA THR A 16 23.22 -0.89 -14.50
C THR A 16 22.93 0.57 -14.18
N PHE A 17 23.67 1.15 -13.23
CA PHE A 17 23.48 2.56 -12.85
C PHE A 17 23.72 3.53 -14.01
N GLU A 18 24.71 3.28 -14.86
CA GLU A 18 25.08 4.17 -15.96
C GLU A 18 24.13 4.08 -17.17
N LYS A 19 23.67 2.88 -17.52
CA LYS A 19 22.95 2.62 -18.78
C LYS A 19 21.47 2.32 -18.60
N GLY A 20 21.02 2.18 -17.36
CA GLY A 20 19.67 1.75 -17.01
C GLY A 20 19.43 0.28 -17.32
N ILE A 21 18.22 -0.04 -17.78
CA ILE A 21 17.82 -1.41 -18.16
C ILE A 21 18.33 -1.72 -19.56
N ILE A 22 19.16 -2.74 -19.68
CA ILE A 22 19.64 -3.30 -20.95
C ILE A 22 19.24 -4.78 -21.06
N CYS A 23 19.17 -5.28 -22.29
CA CYS A 23 18.94 -6.70 -22.55
C CYS A 23 20.28 -7.45 -22.51
N GLY A 24 20.34 -8.55 -21.76
CA GLY A 24 21.54 -9.40 -21.65
C GLY A 24 21.90 -10.13 -22.94
N ILE A 25 20.94 -10.34 -23.84
CA ILE A 25 21.16 -10.97 -25.15
C ILE A 25 21.79 -9.97 -26.12
N SER A 26 21.14 -8.83 -26.36
CA SER A 26 21.61 -7.85 -27.34
C SER A 26 22.65 -6.88 -26.79
N LYS A 27 22.85 -6.83 -25.47
CA LYS A 27 23.67 -5.83 -24.74
C LYS A 27 23.27 -4.38 -25.02
N LYS A 28 22.09 -4.16 -25.60
CA LYS A 28 21.54 -2.85 -25.96
C LYS A 28 20.29 -2.55 -25.15
N LYS A 29 19.83 -1.30 -25.23
CA LYS A 29 18.53 -0.91 -24.70
C LYS A 29 17.42 -1.70 -25.42
N PRO A 30 16.33 -2.02 -24.73
CA PRO A 30 15.22 -2.74 -25.35
C PRO A 30 14.56 -1.93 -26.46
N GLU A 31 14.61 -2.47 -27.68
CA GLU A 31 14.01 -1.92 -28.90
C GLU A 31 12.92 -2.88 -29.39
N PHE A 32 11.69 -2.72 -28.92
CA PHE A 32 10.54 -3.47 -29.44
C PHE A 32 9.24 -2.67 -29.28
N GLU A 33 8.37 -2.60 -30.28
CA GLU A 33 7.15 -1.78 -30.19
C GLU A 33 6.05 -2.40 -29.32
N LYS A 34 5.75 -3.69 -29.52
CA LYS A 34 4.59 -4.35 -28.89
C LYS A 34 4.95 -5.59 -28.07
N TYR A 35 5.87 -6.41 -28.56
CA TYR A 35 6.35 -7.62 -27.90
C TYR A 35 7.83 -7.83 -28.23
N CYS A 36 8.52 -8.58 -27.38
CA CYS A 36 9.92 -8.95 -27.56
C CYS A 36 9.97 -10.44 -27.91
N SER A 37 10.53 -10.78 -29.07
CA SER A 37 10.62 -12.18 -29.54
C SER A 37 11.49 -13.05 -28.63
N ASP A 38 12.52 -12.46 -28.01
CA ASP A 38 13.49 -13.14 -27.16
C ASP A 38 13.19 -12.98 -25.66
N ILE A 39 11.92 -12.68 -25.29
CA ILE A 39 11.57 -12.53 -23.89
C ILE A 39 11.66 -13.86 -23.16
N LYS A 40 12.21 -13.84 -21.95
CA LYS A 40 12.26 -14.99 -21.06
C LYS A 40 11.54 -14.65 -19.76
N LEU A 41 10.29 -15.08 -19.64
CA LEU A 41 9.41 -14.84 -18.49
C LEU A 41 9.32 -16.11 -17.62
N ASN A 42 10.44 -16.58 -17.05
CA ASN A 42 10.43 -17.75 -16.20
C ASN A 42 10.51 -17.33 -14.72
N LYS A 43 11.72 -17.27 -14.17
CA LYS A 43 11.92 -17.21 -12.71
C LYS A 43 11.48 -15.87 -12.14
N LYS A 44 11.97 -14.77 -12.72
CA LYS A 44 11.71 -13.41 -12.24
C LYS A 44 10.23 -13.03 -12.37
N PHE A 45 9.59 -13.45 -13.47
CA PHE A 45 8.16 -13.25 -13.67
C PHE A 45 7.34 -13.99 -12.60
N ASN A 46 7.59 -15.29 -12.42
CA ASN A 46 6.86 -16.12 -11.47
C ASN A 46 7.05 -15.64 -10.03
N GLU A 47 8.28 -15.33 -9.63
CA GLU A 47 8.59 -14.81 -8.30
C GLU A 47 7.84 -13.50 -8.02
N ARG A 48 7.79 -12.59 -9.00
CA ARG A 48 7.08 -11.33 -8.84
C ARG A 48 5.57 -11.50 -8.81
N LEU A 49 5.03 -12.38 -9.64
CA LEU A 49 3.61 -12.73 -9.64
C LEU A 49 3.18 -13.35 -8.29
N GLU A 50 3.97 -14.29 -7.78
CA GLU A 50 3.74 -14.94 -6.49
C GLU A 50 3.80 -13.92 -5.34
N ASN A 51 4.83 -13.06 -5.31
CA ASN A 51 4.97 -12.01 -4.30
C ASN A 51 3.77 -11.04 -4.29
N VAL A 52 3.32 -10.61 -5.47
CA VAL A 52 2.15 -9.72 -5.59
C VAL A 52 0.87 -10.43 -5.12
N ASN A 53 0.68 -11.70 -5.47
CA ASN A 53 -0.45 -12.50 -5.01
C ASN A 53 -0.42 -12.67 -3.48
N PHE A 54 0.74 -12.98 -2.91
CA PHE A 54 0.94 -13.09 -1.47
C PHE A 54 0.60 -11.77 -0.76
N LYS A 55 1.12 -10.63 -1.23
CA LYS A 55 0.80 -9.29 -0.69
C LYS A 55 -0.71 -9.01 -0.75
N LEU A 56 -1.39 -9.38 -1.83
CA LEU A 56 -2.85 -9.21 -1.93
C LEU A 56 -3.60 -10.09 -0.94
N LEU A 57 -3.19 -11.35 -0.77
CA LEU A 57 -3.80 -12.25 0.21
C LEU A 57 -3.60 -11.72 1.63
N GLU A 58 -2.40 -11.25 1.96
CA GLU A 58 -2.10 -10.65 3.26
C GLU A 58 -2.98 -9.42 3.53
N LEU A 59 -3.11 -8.51 2.55
CA LEU A 59 -3.97 -7.33 2.66
C LEU A 59 -5.44 -7.70 2.79
N LYS A 60 -5.92 -8.70 2.04
CA LYS A 60 -7.30 -9.21 2.16
C LYS A 60 -7.57 -9.79 3.54
N ARG A 61 -6.63 -10.57 4.10
CA ARG A 61 -6.73 -11.13 5.45
C ARG A 61 -6.78 -10.04 6.52
N LYS A 62 -5.94 -9.01 6.37
CA LYS A 62 -5.90 -7.85 7.28
C LYS A 62 -7.08 -6.89 7.10
N LYS A 63 -7.87 -7.01 6.02
CA LYS A 63 -9.02 -6.13 5.75
C LYS A 63 -9.96 -6.05 6.95
N LYS A 64 -10.47 -7.19 7.43
CA LYS A 64 -11.45 -7.22 8.52
C LYS A 64 -10.89 -6.54 9.78
N TRP A 65 -9.67 -6.87 10.15
CA TRP A 65 -8.98 -6.29 11.31
C TRP A 65 -8.75 -4.78 11.17
N ASN A 66 -8.32 -4.31 10.00
CA ASN A 66 -8.09 -2.88 9.76
C ASN A 66 -9.39 -2.08 9.82
N TYR A 67 -10.48 -2.58 9.25
CA TYR A 67 -11.78 -1.93 9.34
C TYR A 67 -12.35 -1.97 10.76
N LEU A 68 -12.24 -3.11 11.45
CA LEU A 68 -12.68 -3.22 12.83
C LEU A 68 -11.92 -2.24 13.74
N SER A 69 -10.59 -2.21 13.64
CA SER A 69 -9.75 -1.27 14.38
C SER A 69 -10.12 0.19 14.05
N PHE A 70 -10.38 0.51 12.79
CA PHE A 70 -10.81 1.83 12.36
C PHE A 70 -12.12 2.26 13.04
N PHE A 71 -13.15 1.41 13.02
CA PHE A 71 -14.44 1.74 13.64
C PHE A 71 -14.35 1.82 15.17
N LEU A 72 -13.58 0.93 15.81
CA LEU A 72 -13.36 0.98 17.25
C LEU A 72 -12.64 2.25 17.69
N LEU A 73 -11.56 2.63 17.00
CA LEU A 73 -10.79 3.84 17.33
C LEU A 73 -11.59 5.11 17.08
N ILE A 74 -12.40 5.17 16.03
CA ILE A 74 -13.31 6.29 15.77
C ILE A 74 -14.37 6.39 16.86
N GLY A 75 -15.02 5.27 17.20
CA GLY A 75 -16.02 5.24 18.28
C GLY A 75 -15.42 5.71 19.60
N PHE A 76 -14.25 5.19 19.96
CA PHE A 76 -13.51 5.60 21.15
C PHE A 76 -13.14 7.09 21.14
N SER A 77 -12.68 7.61 20.00
CA SER A 77 -12.32 9.03 19.88
C SER A 77 -13.53 9.95 20.05
N PHE A 78 -14.67 9.60 19.44
CA PHE A 78 -15.90 10.36 19.62
C PHE A 78 -16.38 10.29 21.07
N LEU A 79 -16.28 9.12 21.71
CA LEU A 79 -16.61 8.98 23.13
C LEU A 79 -15.74 9.92 24.00
N LEU A 80 -14.43 10.00 23.76
CA LEU A 80 -13.56 10.94 24.48
C LEU A 80 -13.99 12.39 24.29
N ILE A 81 -14.32 12.80 23.06
CA ILE A 81 -14.70 14.18 22.77
C ILE A 81 -16.05 14.53 23.43
N PHE A 82 -17.08 13.70 23.25
CA PHE A 82 -18.42 13.95 23.76
C PHE A 82 -18.54 13.78 25.29
N LYS A 83 -17.82 12.81 25.87
CA LYS A 83 -17.81 12.56 27.32
C LYS A 83 -16.70 13.30 28.06
N SER A 84 -15.97 14.19 27.38
CA SER A 84 -14.87 14.96 27.96
C SER A 84 -15.25 15.73 29.22
N GLY A 85 -16.49 16.25 29.32
CA GLY A 85 -16.99 16.93 30.52
C GLY A 85 -17.12 15.99 31.72
N THR A 86 -17.85 14.89 31.57
CA THR A 86 -18.02 13.88 32.63
C THR A 86 -16.68 13.25 33.05
N ILE A 87 -15.76 13.06 32.11
CA ILE A 87 -14.42 12.54 32.42
C ILE A 87 -13.59 13.59 33.19
N ALA A 88 -13.69 14.86 32.82
CA ALA A 88 -12.99 15.95 33.51
C ALA A 88 -13.56 16.21 34.92
N GLU A 89 -14.86 16.00 35.14
CA GLU A 89 -15.52 16.09 36.45
C GLU A 89 -15.03 15.03 37.47
N LEU A 90 -14.53 13.88 37.00
CA LEU A 90 -13.90 12.88 37.89
C LEU A 90 -12.67 13.45 38.61
N ASN A 91 -12.02 14.45 38.02
CA ASN A 91 -10.99 15.23 38.70
C ASN A 91 -11.69 16.34 39.51
N LYS A 92 -11.83 16.13 40.82
CA LYS A 92 -12.48 17.03 41.80
C LYS A 92 -11.87 18.44 41.94
N ASN A 93 -10.94 18.82 41.08
CA ASN A 93 -10.26 20.11 41.09
C ASN A 93 -10.90 21.05 40.06
N GLU A 94 -11.89 21.84 40.49
CA GLU A 94 -12.65 22.75 39.63
C GLU A 94 -11.76 23.74 38.85
N THR A 95 -10.65 24.18 39.45
CA THR A 95 -9.70 25.12 38.83
C THR A 95 -9.11 24.60 37.52
N TYR A 96 -8.94 23.28 37.39
CA TYR A 96 -8.29 22.67 36.22
C TYR A 96 -9.27 21.96 35.29
N PHE A 97 -10.58 22.09 35.51
CA PHE A 97 -11.61 21.40 34.74
C PHE A 97 -11.49 21.67 33.23
N LEU A 98 -11.37 22.95 32.84
CA LEU A 98 -11.25 23.36 31.44
C LEU A 98 -9.98 22.82 30.78
N VAL A 99 -8.86 22.82 31.50
CA VAL A 99 -7.58 22.31 30.99
C VAL A 99 -7.65 20.80 30.76
N HIS A 100 -8.22 20.04 31.69
CA HIS A 100 -8.40 18.60 31.54
C HIS A 100 -9.35 18.27 30.39
N LYS A 101 -10.49 18.97 30.30
CA LYS A 101 -11.45 18.80 29.21
C LYS A 101 -10.80 19.05 27.84
N ALA A 102 -10.07 20.17 27.71
CA ALA A 102 -9.34 20.49 26.48
C ALA A 102 -8.28 19.44 26.14
N GLY A 103 -7.55 18.94 27.14
CA GLY A 103 -6.57 17.85 26.97
C GLY A 103 -7.21 16.56 26.44
N ILE A 104 -8.34 16.14 27.01
CA ILE A 104 -9.07 14.94 26.57
C ILE A 104 -9.55 15.08 25.13
N ILE A 105 -10.07 16.26 24.76
CA ILE A 105 -10.50 16.54 23.39
C ILE A 105 -9.30 16.48 22.43
N ALA A 106 -8.15 17.07 22.80
CA ALA A 106 -6.94 17.04 21.98
C ALA A 106 -6.45 15.60 21.73
N VAL A 107 -6.53 14.73 22.75
CA VAL A 107 -6.23 13.30 22.61
C VAL A 107 -7.20 12.62 21.63
N GLY A 108 -8.50 12.85 21.77
CA GLY A 108 -9.52 12.32 20.87
C GLY A 108 -9.29 12.73 19.40
N ILE A 109 -8.99 14.00 19.15
CA ILE A 109 -8.67 14.52 17.81
C ILE A 109 -7.41 13.84 17.24
N THR A 110 -6.37 13.67 18.05
CA THR A 110 -5.12 13.04 17.61
C THR A 110 -5.35 11.58 17.19
N ILE A 111 -6.16 10.84 17.93
CA ILE A 111 -6.53 9.46 17.59
C ILE A 111 -7.32 9.42 16.26
N LEU A 112 -8.27 10.34 16.05
CA LEU A 112 -9.01 10.45 14.78
C LEU A 112 -8.07 10.67 13.59
N MET A 113 -7.18 11.67 13.69
CA MET A 113 -6.22 11.98 12.63
C MET A 113 -5.35 10.77 12.29
N ASN A 114 -4.81 10.09 13.30
CA ASN A 114 -3.97 8.92 13.10
C ASN A 114 -4.75 7.76 12.45
N THR A 115 -6.00 7.57 12.86
CA THR A 115 -6.88 6.50 12.36
C THR A 115 -7.24 6.71 10.88
N ILE A 116 -7.58 7.94 10.50
CA ILE A 116 -7.83 8.33 9.10
C ILE A 116 -6.57 8.08 8.26
N ARG A 117 -5.40 8.53 8.74
CA ARG A 117 -4.12 8.33 8.06
C ARG A 117 -3.81 6.85 7.84
N ASN A 118 -4.03 6.01 8.84
CA ASN A 118 -3.80 4.56 8.73
C ASN A 118 -4.74 3.90 7.71
N LEU A 119 -6.01 4.30 7.66
CA LEU A 119 -6.95 3.81 6.66
C LEU A 119 -6.54 4.23 5.25
N THR A 120 -6.13 5.49 5.06
CA THR A 120 -5.65 5.99 3.77
C THR A 120 -4.42 5.21 3.30
N LYS A 121 -3.41 5.03 4.15
CA LYS A 121 -2.22 4.22 3.84
C LYS A 121 -2.59 2.79 3.43
N TYR A 122 -3.54 2.17 4.13
CA TYR A 122 -4.02 0.84 3.76
C TYR A 122 -4.68 0.82 2.37
N LYS A 123 -5.55 1.80 2.07
CA LYS A 123 -6.21 1.92 0.75
C LYS A 123 -5.20 2.15 -0.37
N GLU A 124 -4.22 3.02 -0.15
CA GLU A 124 -3.14 3.29 -1.09
C GLU A 124 -2.30 2.04 -1.36
N LYS A 125 -1.89 1.33 -0.31
CA LYS A 125 -1.15 0.06 -0.45
C LYS A 125 -1.97 -0.98 -1.21
N LEU A 126 -3.27 -1.09 -0.95
CA LEU A 126 -4.14 -2.00 -1.69
C LEU A 126 -4.26 -1.60 -3.16
N LYS A 127 -4.36 -0.30 -3.46
CA LYS A 127 -4.40 0.22 -4.83
C LYS A 127 -3.10 -0.05 -5.57
N SER A 128 -1.95 0.22 -4.95
CA SER A 128 -0.64 0.02 -5.58
C SER A 128 -0.38 -1.45 -5.91
N VAL A 129 -0.67 -2.38 -4.99
CA VAL A 129 -0.48 -3.81 -5.26
C VAL A 129 -1.46 -4.32 -6.33
N LYS A 130 -2.70 -3.81 -6.37
CA LYS A 130 -3.64 -4.13 -7.46
C LYS A 130 -3.16 -3.62 -8.82
N LEU A 131 -2.60 -2.41 -8.86
CA LEU A 131 -2.01 -1.85 -10.08
C LEU A 131 -0.84 -2.71 -10.55
N GLU A 132 0.08 -3.09 -9.64
CA GLU A 132 1.21 -3.98 -9.97
C GLU A 132 0.71 -5.32 -10.51
N LYS A 133 -0.33 -5.92 -9.90
CA LYS A 133 -0.95 -7.15 -10.44
C LYS A 133 -1.52 -6.95 -11.84
N ASN A 134 -2.24 -5.86 -12.07
CA ASN A 134 -2.84 -5.56 -13.36
C ASN A 134 -1.75 -5.36 -14.43
N GLU A 135 -0.62 -4.75 -14.08
CA GLU A 135 0.53 -4.61 -14.98
C GLU A 135 1.13 -5.96 -15.33
N ILE A 136 1.39 -6.83 -14.34
CA ILE A 136 1.90 -8.20 -14.59
C ILE A 136 0.93 -8.98 -15.48
N ASN A 137 -0.37 -8.94 -15.17
CA ASN A 137 -1.41 -9.58 -15.98
C ASN A 137 -1.46 -9.02 -17.40
N SER A 138 -1.23 -7.72 -17.59
CA SER A 138 -1.20 -7.11 -18.92
C SER A 138 -0.04 -7.63 -19.77
N VAL A 139 1.13 -7.85 -19.15
CA VAL A 139 2.29 -8.46 -19.81
C VAL A 139 2.01 -9.92 -20.12
N SER A 140 1.47 -10.69 -19.15
CA SER A 140 1.07 -12.09 -19.33
C SER A 140 0.18 -12.28 -20.57
N LYS A 141 -0.83 -11.43 -20.74
CA LYS A 141 -1.75 -11.45 -21.88
C LYS A 141 -1.08 -11.19 -23.22
N ILE A 142 -0.06 -10.32 -23.27
CA ILE A 142 0.68 -10.02 -24.52
C ILE A 142 1.45 -11.24 -25.00
N TYR A 143 1.99 -12.04 -24.07
CA TYR A 143 2.82 -13.21 -24.39
C TYR A 143 2.06 -14.54 -24.36
N GLY A 144 0.74 -14.52 -24.14
CA GLY A 144 -0.09 -15.73 -24.12
C GLY A 144 0.21 -16.68 -22.96
N ILE A 145 0.88 -16.19 -21.91
CA ILE A 145 1.20 -16.95 -20.70
C ILE A 145 0.01 -16.75 -19.77
N ASN A 146 -0.81 -17.79 -19.57
CA ASN A 146 -1.96 -17.78 -18.66
C ASN A 146 -1.59 -18.39 -17.31
#